data_AF-A0A556N3U8-F1
#
_entry.id   AF-A0A556N3U8-F1
#
_cell.length_a   1.000
_cell.length_b   1.000
_cell.length_c   1.000
_cell.angle_alpha   90.00
_cell.angle_beta   90.00
_cell.angle_gamma   90.00
#
_symmetry.space_group_name_H-M   'P 1'
#
loop_
_entity.id
_entity.type
_entity.pdbx_description
1 polymer ?
#
loop_
_entity_poly.entity_id
_entity_poly.type
_entity_poly.pdbx_seq_one_letter_code
_entity_poly.pdbx_strand_id
1 'polypeptide(L)'
;MQHRGEIVERAIRQSGYPISTIAKKLGRSRRWMYLMFDNTQIDLETVMAIGNIIHHDFSDEIKELSSINVNTVADPENAYNNQTKEYWKNKYLKLLEDYNELLKKVNG
;
A
#
# COMPACT_ATOMS: atom_id res chain seq x y z
N MET A 1 -23.57 -2.44 -11.14
CA MET A 1 -22.99 -2.35 -9.78
C MET A 1 -21.55 -2.79 -9.89
N GLN A 2 -20.63 -2.13 -9.20
CA GLN A 2 -19.22 -2.52 -9.21
C GLN A 2 -19.03 -3.74 -8.31
N HIS A 3 -18.48 -4.84 -8.84
CA HIS A 3 -18.22 -6.05 -8.05
C HIS A 3 -16.86 -5.93 -7.34
N ARG A 4 -16.86 -5.44 -6.10
CA ARG A 4 -15.61 -5.17 -5.37
C ARG A 4 -14.77 -6.42 -5.14
N GLY A 5 -15.41 -7.56 -4.87
CA GLY A 5 -14.70 -8.81 -4.63
C GLY A 5 -13.90 -9.31 -5.83
N GLU A 6 -14.40 -9.10 -7.04
CA GLU A 6 -13.70 -9.48 -8.27
C GLU A 6 -12.49 -8.58 -8.51
N ILE A 7 -12.63 -7.29 -8.21
CA ILE A 7 -11.53 -6.31 -8.33
C ILE A 7 -10.40 -6.66 -7.36
N VAL A 8 -10.76 -6.93 -6.12
CA VAL A 8 -9.81 -7.33 -5.07
C VAL A 8 -9.13 -8.66 -5.43
N GLU A 9 -9.89 -9.64 -5.91
CA GLU A 9 -9.34 -10.93 -6.33
C GLU A 9 -8.31 -10.76 -7.45
N ARG A 10 -8.65 -9.98 -8.48
CA ARG A 10 -7.75 -9.71 -9.60
C ARG A 10 -6.45 -9.06 -9.12
N ALA A 11 -6.54 -8.03 -8.26
CA ALA A 11 -5.37 -7.36 -7.71
C ALA A 11 -4.49 -8.31 -6.88
N ILE A 12 -5.10 -9.14 -6.03
CA ILE A 12 -4.37 -10.16 -5.25
C ILE A 12 -3.63 -11.13 -6.19
N ARG A 13 -4.29 -11.64 -7.22
CA ARG A 13 -3.67 -12.57 -8.17
C ARG A 13 -2.52 -11.94 -8.95
N GLN A 14 -2.64 -10.66 -9.30
CA GLN A 14 -1.60 -9.89 -9.99
C GLN A 14 -0.42 -9.53 -9.09
N SER A 15 -0.66 -9.35 -7.79
CA SER A 15 0.37 -8.99 -6.81
C SER A 15 1.40 -10.09 -6.53
N GLY A 16 1.10 -11.35 -6.87
CA GLY A 16 1.96 -12.50 -6.58
C GLY A 16 1.93 -12.96 -5.11
N TYR A 17 1.18 -12.29 -4.24
CA TYR A 17 1.03 -12.70 -2.84
C TYR A 17 0.14 -13.95 -2.72
N PRO A 18 0.56 -14.98 -1.96
CA PRO A 18 -0.29 -16.12 -1.70
C PRO A 18 -1.54 -15.71 -0.90
N ILE A 19 -2.72 -16.15 -1.36
CA ILE A 19 -4.02 -15.98 -0.67
C ILE A 19 -3.92 -16.42 0.80
N SER A 20 -3.21 -17.51 1.08
CA SER A 20 -2.99 -18.00 2.44
C SER A 20 -2.25 -17.00 3.34
N THR A 21 -1.30 -16.25 2.79
CA THR A 21 -0.53 -15.24 3.52
C THR A 21 -1.38 -14.02 3.82
N ILE A 22 -2.19 -13.58 2.86
CA ILE A 22 -3.11 -12.44 3.02
C ILE A 22 -4.16 -12.79 4.09
N ALA A 23 -4.79 -13.97 4.00
CA ALA A 23 -5.75 -14.44 5.00
C ALA A 23 -5.18 -14.42 6.41
N LYS A 24 -3.95 -14.90 6.59
CA LYS A 24 -3.24 -14.88 7.89
C LYS A 24 -3.00 -13.46 8.40
N LYS A 25 -2.54 -12.54 7.55
CA LYS A 25 -2.32 -11.14 7.91
C LYS A 25 -3.62 -10.42 8.29
N LEU A 26 -4.74 -10.80 7.69
CA LEU A 26 -6.07 -10.30 8.04
C LEU A 26 -6.70 -10.98 9.27
N GLY A 27 -6.08 -12.01 9.84
CA GLY A 27 -6.70 -12.82 10.91
C GLY A 27 -7.94 -13.59 10.46
N ARG A 28 -8.03 -13.94 9.17
CA ARG A 28 -9.17 -14.64 8.56
C ARG A 28 -8.78 -16.00 8.00
N SER A 29 -9.79 -16.82 7.69
CA SER A 29 -9.57 -18.12 7.04
C SER A 29 -9.45 -17.97 5.51
N ARG A 30 -8.78 -18.92 4.84
CA ARG A 30 -8.77 -18.99 3.36
C ARG A 30 -10.18 -19.08 2.77
N ARG A 31 -11.08 -19.83 3.42
CA ARG A 31 -12.48 -19.94 3.00
C ARG A 31 -13.17 -18.57 3.01
N TRP A 32 -12.91 -17.76 4.03
CA TRP A 32 -13.44 -16.41 4.10
C TRP A 32 -12.98 -15.55 2.92
N MET A 33 -11.72 -15.66 2.48
CA MET A 33 -11.27 -14.93 1.29
C MET A 33 -12.04 -15.33 0.03
N TYR A 34 -12.25 -16.62 -0.21
CA TYR A 34 -13.00 -17.07 -1.39
C TYR A 34 -14.46 -16.59 -1.36
N LEU A 35 -15.11 -16.68 -0.20
CA LEU A 35 -16.47 -16.14 -0.02
C LEU A 35 -16.53 -14.62 -0.20
N MET A 36 -15.46 -13.91 0.21
CA MET A 36 -15.35 -12.46 0.05
C MET A 36 -15.19 -12.08 -1.42
N PHE A 37 -14.48 -12.85 -2.23
CA PHE A 37 -14.34 -12.58 -3.68
C PHE A 37 -15.68 -12.60 -4.42
N ASP A 38 -16.60 -13.46 -4.02
CA ASP A 38 -17.96 -13.54 -4.58
C ASP A 38 -18.89 -12.42 -4.05
N ASN A 39 -18.43 -11.60 -3.09
CA ASN A 39 -19.23 -10.52 -2.54
C ASN A 39 -19.11 -9.23 -3.37
N THR A 40 -20.25 -8.78 -3.91
CA THR A 40 -20.34 -7.56 -4.72
C THR A 40 -20.07 -6.30 -3.91
N GLN A 41 -20.39 -6.30 -2.61
CA GLN A 41 -20.33 -5.15 -1.70
C GLN A 41 -19.50 -5.48 -0.46
N ILE A 42 -18.17 -5.48 -0.63
CA ILE A 42 -17.24 -5.57 0.49
C ILE A 42 -17.04 -4.17 1.09
N ASP A 43 -16.91 -4.12 2.41
CA ASP A 43 -16.59 -2.90 3.14
C ASP A 43 -15.24 -2.31 2.70
N LEU A 44 -15.18 -0.98 2.66
CA LEU A 44 -13.98 -0.26 2.20
C LEU A 44 -12.78 -0.49 3.13
N GLU A 45 -13.00 -0.75 4.42
CA GLU A 45 -11.95 -1.05 5.38
C GLU A 45 -11.18 -2.32 4.99
N THR A 46 -11.91 -3.40 4.66
CA THR A 46 -11.33 -4.65 4.17
C THR A 46 -10.57 -4.44 2.86
N VAL A 47 -11.11 -3.66 1.94
CA VAL A 47 -10.44 -3.33 0.67
C VAL A 47 -9.11 -2.61 0.92
N MET A 48 -9.11 -1.59 1.78
CA MET A 48 -7.89 -0.85 2.14
C MET A 48 -6.89 -1.74 2.87
N ALA A 49 -7.34 -2.57 3.81
CA ALA A 49 -6.47 -3.50 4.52
C ALA A 49 -5.78 -4.48 3.55
N ILE A 50 -6.49 -4.97 2.55
CA ILE A 50 -5.90 -5.81 1.49
C ILE A 50 -4.92 -5.00 0.64
N GLY A 51 -5.30 -3.79 0.21
CA GLY A 51 -4.45 -2.88 -0.58
C GLY A 51 -3.11 -2.63 0.10
N ASN A 52 -3.13 -2.38 1.41
CA ASN A 52 -1.92 -2.22 2.23
C ASN A 52 -1.06 -3.49 2.29
N ILE A 53 -1.67 -4.68 2.32
CA ILE A 53 -0.93 -5.95 2.34
C ILE A 53 -0.25 -6.24 0.99
N ILE A 54 -0.91 -5.91 -0.13
CA ILE A 54 -0.41 -6.22 -1.48
C ILE A 54 0.26 -5.03 -2.17
N HIS A 55 0.35 -3.88 -1.50
CA HIS A 55 0.82 -2.61 -2.03
C HIS A 55 0.11 -2.17 -3.32
N HIS A 56 -1.23 -2.27 -3.32
CA HIS A 56 -2.09 -1.87 -4.44
C HIS A 56 -3.03 -0.75 -4.00
N ASP A 57 -3.09 0.32 -4.78
CA ASP A 57 -4.07 1.40 -4.62
C ASP A 57 -5.32 1.08 -5.43
N PHE A 58 -6.47 1.03 -4.76
CA PHE A 58 -7.77 0.74 -5.37
C PHE A 58 -8.56 1.99 -5.77
N SER A 59 -8.03 3.21 -5.58
CA SER A 59 -8.74 4.46 -5.89
C SER A 59 -9.14 4.61 -7.36
N ASP A 60 -8.35 4.07 -8.28
CA ASP A 60 -8.65 4.13 -9.73
C ASP A 60 -9.75 3.14 -10.11
N GLU A 61 -9.82 2.00 -9.43
CA GLU A 61 -10.88 1.03 -9.68
C GLU A 61 -12.16 1.41 -8.94
N ILE A 62 -12.11 1.72 -7.65
CA ILE A 62 -13.27 1.87 -6.76
C ILE A 62 -13.62 3.35 -6.56
N LYS A 63 -14.74 3.77 -7.14
CA LYS A 63 -15.21 5.18 -7.14
C LYS A 63 -15.40 5.79 -5.74
N GLU A 64 -15.70 4.98 -4.74
CA GLU A 64 -15.88 5.46 -3.38
C GLU A 64 -14.54 5.77 -2.69
N LEU A 65 -13.45 5.13 -3.11
CA LEU A 65 -12.10 5.39 -2.60
C LEU A 65 -11.47 6.63 -3.24
N SER A 66 -11.81 6.95 -4.49
CA SER A 66 -11.30 8.16 -5.16
C SER A 66 -11.76 9.46 -4.48
N SER A 67 -12.91 9.42 -3.79
CA SER A 67 -13.44 10.57 -3.03
C SER A 67 -12.75 10.75 -1.67
N ILE A 68 -12.17 9.69 -1.10
CA ILE A 68 -11.49 9.70 0.21
C ILE A 68 -10.07 10.25 0.08
N ASN A 69 -9.44 10.10 -1.09
CA ASN A 69 -8.03 10.40 -1.33
C ASN A 69 -7.69 11.91 -1.46
N VAL A 70 -8.65 12.82 -1.27
CA VAL A 70 -8.40 14.26 -1.49
C VAL A 70 -8.16 15.05 -0.20
N ASN A 71 -8.68 14.66 0.98
CA ASN A 71 -8.62 15.59 2.14
C ASN A 71 -8.56 15.02 3.57
N THR A 72 -8.55 13.70 3.82
CA THR A 72 -8.69 13.21 5.22
C THR A 72 -7.88 11.96 5.51
N VAL A 73 -6.58 12.12 5.73
CA VAL A 73 -5.90 11.87 7.01
C VAL A 73 -4.41 12.11 6.80
N ALA A 74 -3.88 13.15 7.45
CA ALA A 74 -2.45 13.31 7.64
C ALA A 74 -1.98 12.22 8.62
N ASP A 75 -1.86 10.99 8.13
CA ASP A 75 -1.13 9.94 8.81
C ASP A 75 0.36 10.11 8.48
N PRO A 76 1.22 10.45 9.46
CA PRO A 76 2.65 10.58 9.23
C PRO A 76 3.31 9.29 8.71
N GLU A 77 2.68 8.12 8.85
CA GLU A 77 3.19 6.87 8.25
C GLU A 77 2.93 6.77 6.73
N ASN A 78 1.84 7.33 6.20
CA ASN A 78 1.58 7.30 4.75
C ASN A 78 2.53 8.19 3.95
N ALA A 79 3.11 9.23 4.60
CA ALA A 79 4.19 10.02 4.00
C ALA A 79 5.45 9.17 3.74
N TYR A 80 5.68 8.08 4.48
CA TYR A 80 6.81 7.16 4.26
C TYR A 80 6.52 6.15 3.13
N ASN A 81 5.26 5.75 2.94
CA ASN A 81 4.86 4.78 1.92
C ASN A 81 4.67 5.40 0.52
N ASN A 82 4.32 6.69 0.44
CA ASN A 82 4.25 7.43 -0.83
C ASN A 82 5.62 7.96 -1.31
N GLN A 83 6.71 7.62 -0.62
CA GLN A 83 8.05 7.99 -1.05
C GLN A 83 8.57 6.99 -2.07
N THR A 84 8.57 7.42 -3.32
CA THR A 84 9.18 6.68 -4.43
C THR A 84 10.62 6.29 -4.09
N LYS A 85 11.09 5.17 -4.66
CA LYS A 85 12.49 4.72 -4.56
C LYS A 85 13.50 5.85 -4.82
N GLU A 86 13.14 6.80 -5.68
CA GLU A 86 13.87 8.04 -6.00
C GLU A 86 14.07 8.95 -4.77
N TYR A 87 13.02 9.16 -3.97
CA TYR A 87 13.08 10.00 -2.77
C TYR A 87 14.09 9.46 -1.75
N TRP A 88 14.01 8.15 -1.46
CA TRP A 88 14.92 7.51 -0.51
C TRP A 88 16.37 7.47 -1.01
N LYS A 89 16.57 7.25 -2.31
CA LYS A 89 17.88 7.35 -2.96
C LYS A 89 18.48 8.75 -2.79
N ASN A 90 17.71 9.80 -3.04
CA ASN A 90 18.17 11.18 -2.92
C ASN A 90 18.47 11.57 -1.46
N LYS A 91 17.65 11.11 -0.51
CA LYS A 91 17.88 11.33 0.92
C LYS A 91 19.19 10.67 1.39
N TYR A 92 19.47 9.47 0.91
CA TYR A 92 20.73 8.77 1.20
C TYR A 92 21.94 9.47 0.58
N LEU A 93 21.85 9.90 -0.69
CA LEU A 93 22.92 10.64 -1.36
C LEU A 93 23.28 11.93 -0.62
N LYS A 94 22.27 12.71 -0.23
CA LYS A 94 22.48 13.95 0.53
C LYS A 94 23.22 13.68 1.85
N LEU A 95 22.85 12.62 2.56
CA LEU A 95 23.52 12.25 3.81
C LEU A 95 25.01 11.92 3.60
N LEU A 96 25.35 11.23 2.50
CA LEU A 96 26.74 10.94 2.15
C LEU A 96 27.53 12.20 1.78
N GLU A 97 26.89 13.14 1.08
CA GLU A 97 27.49 14.44 0.74
C GLU A 97 27.80 15.26 2.00
N ASP A 98 26.81 15.40 2.89
CA ASP A 98 26.95 16.11 4.16
C ASP A 98 28.07 15.49 5.01
N TYR A 99 28.14 14.15 5.08
CA TYR A 99 29.20 13.44 5.79
C TYR A 99 30.59 13.68 5.18
N ASN A 100 30.70 13.66 3.86
CA ASN A 100 31.96 13.95 3.17
C ASN A 100 32.41 15.40 3.37
N GLU A 101 31.50 16.37 3.41
CA GLU A 101 31.84 17.75 3.75
C GLU A 101 32.39 17.88 5.17
N LEU A 102 31.76 17.21 6.13
CA LEU A 102 32.24 17.19 7.51
C LEU A 102 33.63 16.56 7.60
N LEU A 103 33.88 15.45 6.91
CA LEU A 103 35.20 14.83 6.86
C LEU A 103 36.26 15.77 6.26
N LYS A 104 35.92 16.51 5.19
CA LYS A 104 36.84 17.50 4.60
C LYS A 104 37.15 18.65 5.55
N LYS A 105 36.19 19.08 6.37
CA LYS A 105 36.39 20.13 7.38
C LYS A 105 37.23 19.64 8.58
N VAL A 106 37.17 18.35 8.90
CA VAL A 106 37.94 17.75 10.01
C VAL A 106 39.37 17.38 9.60
N ASN A 107 39.57 17.00 8.34
CA ASN A 107 40.87 16.57 7.80
C ASN A 107 41.62 17.68 7.02
N GLY A 108 41.13 18.92 7.06
CA GLY A 108 41.69 20.09 6.36
C GLY A 108 42.26 21.13 7.32
#